data_AF-A0A2N0LE45-F1
#
_entry.id   AF-A0A2N0LE45-F1
#
_cell.length_a   1.000
_cell.length_b   1.000
_cell.length_c   1.000
_cell.angle_alpha   90.00
_cell.angle_beta   90.00
_cell.angle_gamma   90.00
#
_symmetry.space_group_name_H-M   'P 1'
#
loop_
_entity.id
_entity.type
_entity.pdbx_description
1 polymer ?
#
loop_
_entity_poly.entity_id
_entity_poly.type
_entity_poly.pdbx_seq_one_letter_code
_entity_poly.pdbx_strand_id
1 'polypeptide(L)'
;MSNLTIDPTYYRSLFSNWTGNSEALPDFPIDAKESLVALHFIMMAFEEGIDYIEEDINEGIRDRNLFAIDHVQIRLNLVNRGFLKQIGQGRRVTYRSSRSFLDRAHWDPRIPGVS
;
A
#
# COMPACT_ATOMS: atom_id res chain seq x y z
N MET A 1 0.52 5.22 21.71
CA MET A 1 0.75 5.05 20.26
C MET A 1 1.57 6.24 19.80
N SER A 2 2.70 6.00 19.14
CA SER A 2 3.49 7.06 18.51
C SER A 2 2.60 7.82 17.53
N ASN A 3 2.65 9.15 17.58
CA ASN A 3 1.80 10.04 16.79
C ASN A 3 2.30 10.05 15.33
N LEU A 4 2.03 8.99 14.56
CA LEU A 4 2.48 8.83 13.18
C LEU A 4 1.71 9.79 12.28
N THR A 5 2.29 10.95 11.96
CA THR A 5 1.65 11.95 11.07
C THR A 5 2.25 11.89 9.68
N ILE A 6 1.44 11.58 8.67
CA ILE A 6 1.84 11.51 7.27
C ILE A 6 1.27 12.73 6.55
N ASP A 7 2.14 13.68 6.23
CA ASP A 7 1.81 14.88 5.47
C ASP A 7 2.27 14.75 3.99
N PRO A 8 1.81 15.64 3.08
CA PRO A 8 2.13 15.55 1.66
C PRO A 8 3.62 15.77 1.36
N THR A 9 4.33 16.55 2.17
CA THR A 9 5.77 16.80 1.98
C THR A 9 6.54 15.52 2.29
N TYR A 10 6.25 14.90 3.43
CA TYR A 10 6.84 13.62 3.83
C TYR A 10 6.54 12.50 2.83
N TYR A 11 5.28 12.41 2.37
CA TYR A 11 4.86 11.44 1.36
C TYR A 11 5.69 11.60 0.07
N ARG A 12 5.80 12.83 -0.44
CA ARG A 12 6.56 13.12 -1.66
C ARG A 12 8.06 12.87 -1.50
N SER A 13 8.65 13.22 -0.36
CA SER A 13 10.08 12.98 -0.13
C SER A 13 10.42 11.49 -0.15
N LEU A 14 9.58 10.63 0.42
CA LEU A 14 9.80 9.17 0.36
C LEU A 14 9.75 8.65 -1.07
N PHE A 15 8.75 9.09 -1.85
CA PHE A 15 8.64 8.70 -3.25
C PHE A 15 9.85 9.14 -4.08
N SER A 16 10.31 10.39 -3.90
CA SER A 16 11.53 10.88 -4.53
C SER A 16 12.77 10.08 -4.14
N ASN A 17 12.87 9.66 -2.87
CA ASN A 17 13.99 8.82 -2.42
C ASN A 17 13.96 7.42 -3.04
N TRP A 18 12.79 6.77 -3.08
CA TRP A 18 12.65 5.43 -3.65
C TRP A 18 12.86 5.38 -5.17
N THR A 19 12.54 6.46 -5.88
CA THR A 19 12.66 6.54 -7.35
C THR A 19 13.94 7.24 -7.83
N GLY A 20 14.66 7.92 -6.94
CA GLY A 20 15.84 8.73 -7.29
C GLY A 20 17.15 7.96 -7.43
N ASN A 21 17.21 6.71 -6.95
CA ASN A 21 18.43 5.89 -7.01
C ASN A 21 18.26 4.78 -8.06
N SER A 22 19.04 4.84 -9.15
CA SER A 22 18.82 4.01 -10.34
C SER A 22 19.58 2.68 -10.37
N GLU A 23 20.41 2.40 -9.37
CA GLU A 23 21.30 1.23 -9.41
C GLU A 23 20.63 -0.08 -8.97
N ALA A 24 19.60 -0.01 -8.11
CA ALA A 24 18.84 -1.17 -7.64
C ALA A 24 17.46 -0.76 -7.11
N LEU A 25 16.52 -1.72 -7.10
CA LEU A 25 15.24 -1.52 -6.41
C LEU A 25 15.50 -1.38 -4.89
N PRO A 26 14.90 -0.39 -4.20
CA PRO A 26 15.02 -0.25 -2.75
C PRO A 26 14.40 -1.44 -2.01
N ASP A 27 14.93 -1.73 -0.82
CA ASP A 27 14.29 -2.65 0.11
C ASP A 27 12.93 -2.11 0.57
N PHE A 28 12.01 -3.01 0.90
CA PHE A 28 10.73 -2.61 1.47
C PHE A 28 10.95 -2.00 2.88
N PRO A 29 10.34 -0.84 3.21
CA PRO A 29 10.66 -0.15 4.46
C PRO A 29 10.30 -0.94 5.72
N ILE A 30 11.22 -0.97 6.68
CA ILE A 30 11.01 -1.56 8.01
C ILE A 30 10.26 -0.58 8.92
N ASP A 31 10.48 0.73 8.75
CA ASP A 31 9.80 1.76 9.53
C ASP A 31 8.28 1.70 9.30
N ALA A 32 7.52 1.83 10.40
CA ALA A 32 6.07 1.67 10.38
C ALA A 32 5.38 2.75 9.54
N LYS A 33 5.90 3.99 9.55
CA LYS A 33 5.35 5.13 8.81
C LYS A 33 5.68 5.01 7.33
N GLU A 34 6.92 4.69 7.00
CA GLU A 34 7.36 4.49 5.62
C GLU A 34 6.65 3.32 4.95
N SER A 35 6.50 2.20 5.67
CA SER A 35 5.75 1.03 5.17
C SER A 35 4.29 1.34 4.90
N LEU A 36 3.63 2.19 5.70
CA LEU A 36 2.28 2.67 5.41
C LEU A 36 2.24 3.49 4.11
N VAL A 37 3.20 4.38 3.89
CA VAL A 37 3.30 5.18 2.65
C VAL A 37 3.57 4.29 1.43
N ALA A 38 4.47 3.32 1.56
CA ALA A 38 4.78 2.37 0.49
C ALA A 38 3.55 1.55 0.06
N LEU A 39 2.80 1.04 1.05
CA LEU A 39 1.58 0.28 0.77
C LEU A 39 0.47 1.16 0.20
N HIS A 40 0.33 2.39 0.70
CA HIS A 40 -0.60 3.36 0.14
C HIS A 40 -0.31 3.63 -1.34
N PHE A 41 0.96 3.83 -1.70
CA PHE A 41 1.37 4.02 -3.08
C PHE A 41 0.95 2.85 -3.98
N ILE A 42 1.22 1.61 -3.55
CA ILE A 42 0.82 0.40 -4.30
C ILE A 42 -0.70 0.29 -4.39
N MET A 43 -1.40 0.64 -3.32
CA MET A 43 -2.86 0.57 -3.25
C MET A 43 -3.57 1.48 -4.26
N MET A 44 -2.92 2.57 -4.69
CA MET A 44 -3.48 3.49 -5.70
C MET A 44 -3.70 2.87 -7.09
N ALA A 45 -3.27 1.62 -7.33
CA ALA A 45 -3.65 0.87 -8.54
C ALA A 45 -5.08 0.32 -8.51
N PHE A 46 -5.71 0.23 -7.34
CA PHE A 46 -7.00 -0.45 -7.19
C PHE A 46 -8.13 0.54 -6.97
N GLU A 47 -9.23 0.33 -7.69
CA GLU A 47 -10.41 1.18 -7.60
C GLU A 47 -11.22 0.90 -6.33
N GLU A 48 -11.89 1.93 -5.81
CA GLU A 48 -12.80 1.78 -4.69
C GLU A 48 -14.07 1.02 -5.10
N GLY A 49 -14.48 0.05 -4.27
CA GLY A 49 -15.74 -0.69 -4.47
C GLY A 49 -15.68 -1.87 -5.45
N ILE A 50 -14.54 -2.10 -6.11
CA ILE A 50 -14.33 -3.23 -7.01
C ILE A 50 -13.80 -4.45 -6.24
N ASP A 51 -14.35 -5.63 -6.56
CA ASP A 51 -13.83 -6.92 -6.10
C ASP A 51 -12.87 -7.48 -7.13
N TYR A 52 -11.64 -7.71 -6.70
CA TYR A 52 -10.58 -8.30 -7.51
C TYR A 52 -10.36 -9.76 -7.10
N ILE A 53 -10.17 -10.64 -8.07
CA ILE A 53 -9.64 -11.97 -7.80
C ILE A 53 -8.16 -11.88 -7.42
N GLU A 54 -7.59 -12.96 -6.89
CA GLU A 54 -6.21 -12.98 -6.43
C GLU A 54 -5.21 -12.64 -7.55
N GLU A 55 -5.45 -13.16 -8.75
CA GLU A 55 -4.63 -12.94 -9.92
C GLU A 55 -4.56 -11.45 -10.29
N ASP A 56 -5.71 -10.76 -10.33
CA ASP A 56 -5.80 -9.33 -10.68
C ASP A 56 -5.12 -8.45 -9.62
N ILE A 57 -5.28 -8.77 -8.33
CA ILE A 57 -4.54 -8.08 -7.26
C ILE A 57 -3.04 -8.25 -7.43
N ASN A 58 -2.59 -9.47 -7.73
CA ASN A 58 -1.17 -9.76 -7.88
C ASN A 58 -0.55 -8.99 -9.05
N GLU A 59 -1.24 -8.94 -10.19
CA GLU A 59 -0.84 -8.16 -11.35
C GLU A 59 -0.74 -6.66 -10.99
N GLY A 60 -1.79 -6.09 -10.37
CA GLY A 60 -1.78 -4.68 -9.96
C GLY A 60 -0.68 -4.33 -8.94
N ILE A 61 -0.39 -5.26 -8.01
CA ILE A 61 0.72 -5.10 -7.08
C ILE A 61 2.06 -5.09 -7.83
N ARG A 62 2.27 -6.02 -8.77
CA ARG A 62 3.53 -6.08 -9.53
C ARG A 62 3.75 -4.83 -10.37
N ASP A 63 2.69 -4.31 -11.00
CA ASP A 63 2.77 -3.09 -11.82
C ASP A 63 3.20 -1.86 -11.00
N ARG A 64 2.75 -1.75 -9.75
CA ARG A 64 3.09 -0.62 -8.85
C ARG A 64 4.24 -0.89 -7.90
N ASN A 65 4.79 -2.09 -7.85
CA ASN A 65 5.82 -2.40 -6.88
C ASN A 65 7.15 -1.74 -7.24
N LEU A 66 7.63 -0.86 -6.37
CA LEU A 66 8.93 -0.20 -6.49
C LEU A 66 10.02 -0.89 -5.67
N PHE A 67 9.71 -1.96 -4.94
CA PHE A 67 10.57 -2.52 -3.91
C PHE A 67 11.04 -3.93 -4.25
N ALA A 68 12.22 -4.29 -3.74
CA ALA A 68 12.81 -5.63 -3.84
C ALA A 68 12.12 -6.65 -2.89
N ILE A 69 10.80 -6.74 -2.96
CA ILE A 69 9.96 -7.65 -2.15
C ILE A 69 8.94 -8.35 -3.05
N ASP A 70 8.59 -9.59 -2.70
CA ASP A 70 7.61 -10.35 -3.45
C ASP A 70 6.18 -9.79 -3.29
N HIS A 71 5.44 -9.81 -4.39
CA HIS A 71 4.05 -9.34 -4.48
C HIS A 71 3.09 -10.05 -3.50
N VAL A 72 3.32 -11.32 -3.16
CA VAL A 72 2.52 -12.03 -2.15
C VAL A 72 2.75 -11.42 -0.77
N GLN A 73 3.99 -11.07 -0.43
CA GLN A 73 4.30 -10.39 0.83
C GLN A 73 3.68 -9.00 0.90
N ILE A 74 3.67 -8.25 -0.22
CA ILE A 74 2.95 -6.97 -0.29
C ILE A 74 1.45 -7.19 -0.08
N ARG A 75 0.83 -8.16 -0.75
CA ARG A 75 -0.60 -8.47 -0.59
C ARG A 75 -0.96 -8.77 0.86
N LEU A 76 -0.16 -9.60 1.52
CA LEU A 76 -0.34 -9.89 2.95
C LEU A 76 -0.23 -8.63 3.81
N ASN A 77 0.73 -7.75 3.53
CA ASN A 77 0.86 -6.46 4.22
C ASN A 77 -0.34 -5.53 3.96
N LEU A 78 -0.84 -5.46 2.73
CA LEU A 78 -2.04 -4.68 2.39
C LEU A 78 -3.26 -5.16 3.18
N VAL A 79 -3.45 -6.49 3.30
CA VAL A 79 -4.52 -7.06 4.12
C VAL A 79 -4.31 -6.77 5.60
N ASN A 80 -3.15 -7.10 6.14
CA ASN A 80 -2.85 -6.96 7.57
C ASN A 80 -2.92 -5.52 8.06
N ARG A 81 -2.63 -4.55 7.20
CA ARG A 81 -2.66 -3.13 7.53
C ARG A 81 -3.96 -2.42 7.15
N GLY A 82 -4.91 -3.15 6.55
CA GLY A 82 -6.27 -2.66 6.30
C GLY A 82 -6.42 -1.82 5.03
N PHE A 83 -5.50 -1.95 4.07
CA PHE A 83 -5.64 -1.42 2.70
C PHE A 83 -6.50 -2.33 1.83
N LEU A 84 -6.43 -3.64 2.06
CA LEU A 84 -7.30 -4.64 1.43
C LEU A 84 -8.13 -5.38 2.47
N LYS A 85 -9.36 -5.68 2.11
CA LYS A 85 -10.24 -6.62 2.81
C LYS A 85 -10.35 -7.88 1.98
N GLN A 86 -9.99 -9.02 2.58
CA GLN A 86 -10.25 -10.32 1.99
C GLN A 86 -11.73 -10.68 2.17
N ILE A 87 -12.38 -11.11 1.08
CA ILE A 87 -13.79 -11.49 1.04
C ILE A 87 -13.87 -12.96 0.61
N GLY A 88 -14.62 -13.76 1.38
CA GLY A 88 -14.75 -15.20 1.14
C GLY A 88 -13.64 -16.04 1.77
N GLN A 89 -13.62 -17.34 1.45
CA GLN A 89 -12.66 -18.32 1.96
C GLN A 89 -12.33 -19.38 0.89
N GLY A 90 -11.15 -19.97 0.97
CA GLY A 90 -10.71 -21.04 0.07
C GLY A 90 -10.48 -20.57 -1.37
N ARG A 91 -11.02 -21.28 -2.35
CA ARG A 91 -10.79 -21.00 -3.79
C ARG A 91 -11.62 -19.85 -4.37
N ARG A 92 -12.47 -19.20 -3.57
CA ARG A 92 -13.33 -18.09 -4.00
C ARG A 92 -13.03 -16.81 -3.23
N VAL A 93 -11.75 -16.60 -2.93
CA VAL A 93 -11.29 -15.39 -2.27
C VAL A 93 -11.25 -14.27 -3.31
N THR A 94 -11.90 -13.16 -2.99
CA THR A 94 -11.69 -11.88 -3.64
C THR A 94 -11.14 -10.87 -2.64
N TYR A 95 -10.62 -9.77 -3.15
CA TYR A 95 -10.08 -8.67 -2.36
C TYR A 95 -10.75 -7.38 -2.78
N ARG A 96 -11.07 -6.55 -1.80
CA ARG A 96 -11.60 -5.21 -2.02
C ARG A 96 -10.73 -4.19 -1.31
N SER A 97 -10.58 -3.03 -1.93
CA SER A 97 -10.03 -1.84 -1.29
C SER A 97 -10.74 -1.52 0.03
N SER A 98 -9.95 -1.09 1.03
CA SER A 98 -10.42 -0.75 2.36
C SER A 98 -9.70 0.49 2.86
N ARG A 99 -10.41 1.28 3.67
CA ARG A 99 -9.91 2.52 4.28
C ARG A 99 -9.51 2.34 5.75
N SER A 100 -9.53 1.11 6.28
CA SER A 100 -9.13 0.83 7.67
C SER A 100 -7.67 1.16 7.98
N PHE A 101 -6.83 1.33 6.96
CA PHE A 101 -5.46 1.82 7.14
C PHE A 101 -5.40 3.27 7.67
N LEU A 102 -6.48 4.06 7.48
CA LEU A 102 -6.54 5.44 7.98
C LEU A 102 -6.49 5.50 9.50
N ASP A 103 -6.91 4.46 10.20
CA ASP A 103 -6.83 4.37 11.66
C ASP A 103 -5.40 4.11 12.17
N ARG A 104 -4.44 3.85 11.27
CA ARG A 104 -3.05 3.50 11.61
C ARG A 104 -2.13 4.71 11.75
N ALA A 105 -2.54 5.88 11.26
CA ALA A 105 -1.75 7.11 11.27
C ALA A 105 -2.64 8.34 11.08
N HIS A 106 -2.15 9.52 11.42
CA HIS A 106 -2.80 10.79 11.05
C HIS A 106 -2.39 11.17 9.64
N TRP A 107 -3.25 10.83 8.67
CA TRP A 107 -3.06 11.16 7.27
C TRP A 107 -3.60 12.56 6.97
N ASP A 108 -2.80 13.38 6.29
CA ASP A 108 -3.27 14.66 5.78
C ASP A 108 -4.28 14.42 4.62
N PRO A 109 -5.48 15.02 4.65
CA PRO A 109 -6.50 14.84 3.61
C PRO A 109 -6.09 15.28 2.20
N ARG A 110 -5.01 16.05 2.08
CA ARG A 110 -4.45 16.46 0.78
C ARG A 110 -3.67 15.33 0.09
N ILE A 111 -3.43 14.21 0.78
CA ILE A 111 -2.88 13.01 0.17
C ILE A 111 -3.98 12.35 -0.68
N PRO A 112 -3.72 12.04 -1.96
CA PRO A 112 -4.70 11.35 -2.81
C PRO A 112 -5.18 10.05 -2.18
N GLY A 113 -6.47 9.72 -2.25
CA GLY A 113 -7.03 8.50 -1.66
C GLY A 113 -7.29 8.55 -0.15
N VAL A 114 -6.96 9.65 0.53
CA VAL A 114 -7.22 9.84 1.97
C VAL A 114 -8.52 10.61 2.27
N SER A 115 -8.98 11.44 1.33
CA SER A 115 -10.15 12.33 1.49
C SER A 115 -11.52 11.65 1.39
#